data_AF-A0A382Q5N2-F1
#
_entry.id   AF-A0A382Q5N2-F1
#
_cell.length_a   1.000
_cell.length_b   1.000
_cell.length_c   1.000
_cell.angle_alpha   90.00
_cell.angle_beta   90.00
_cell.angle_gamma   90.00
#
_symmetry.space_group_name_H-M   'P 1'
#
loop_
_entity.id
_entity.type
_entity.pdbx_description
1 polymer ?
#
loop_
_entity_poly.entity_id
_entity_poly.type
_entity_poly.pdbx_seq_one_letter_code
_entity_poly.pdbx_strand_id
1 'polypeptide(L)'
;VDHPALNQFSSRVRWMPFFVAPAFIVLVMLGIWQLDRLSWKLELVSEIHTRLSLPPITLDECVNDNGSSTDLCHHRKVKVTGELLPGNILSLLAKTYKKRAGAHILVPLMVEKEVFVLVNLGWVPQDYSLSDFSNYGNA
;
A
#
# COMPACT_ATOMS: atom_id res chain seq x y z
N VAL A 1 -11.09 43.75 58.70
CA VAL A 1 -11.85 42.65 58.06
C VAL A 1 -10.90 42.07 57.05
N ASP A 2 -10.02 41.20 57.53
CA ASP A 2 -8.96 40.62 56.72
C ASP A 2 -9.36 39.17 56.47
N HIS A 3 -9.57 38.81 55.21
CA HIS A 3 -9.93 37.46 54.80
C HIS A 3 -8.68 36.73 54.25
N PRO A 4 -7.87 36.06 55.08
CA PRO A 4 -6.64 35.38 54.65
C PRO A 4 -6.96 33.98 54.08
N ALA A 5 -7.83 33.89 53.07
CA ALA A 5 -8.28 32.59 52.53
C ALA A 5 -8.02 32.41 51.02
N LEU A 6 -7.22 33.26 50.37
CA LEU A 6 -7.02 33.19 48.91
C LEU A 6 -5.68 32.59 48.45
N ASN A 7 -4.82 32.09 49.36
CA ASN A 7 -3.50 31.58 48.95
C ASN A 7 -3.13 30.21 49.54
N GLN A 8 -4.09 29.27 49.55
CA GLN A 8 -3.87 27.89 50.03
C GLN A 8 -3.48 26.89 48.94
N PHE A 9 -3.21 27.31 47.70
CA PHE A 9 -2.78 26.40 46.65
C PHE A 9 -1.30 26.03 46.83
N SER A 10 -1.03 24.74 47.05
CA SER A 10 0.32 24.17 47.11
C SER A 10 1.19 24.70 45.97
N SER A 11 2.39 25.18 46.30
CA SER A 11 3.35 25.76 45.34
C SER A 11 3.68 24.83 44.17
N ARG A 12 3.44 23.51 44.31
CA ARG A 12 3.59 22.50 43.27
C ARG A 12 2.53 22.59 42.15
N VAL A 13 1.28 22.95 42.48
CA VAL A 13 0.17 23.03 41.51
C VAL A 13 0.32 24.26 40.59
N ARG A 14 0.97 25.33 41.07
CA ARG A 14 1.17 26.57 40.31
C ARG A 14 2.05 26.39 39.06
N TRP A 15 2.93 25.38 39.03
CA TRP A 15 3.81 25.09 37.88
C TRP A 15 3.19 24.09 36.89
N MET A 16 2.10 23.42 37.27
CA MET A 16 1.39 22.48 36.42
C MET A 16 0.95 23.06 35.05
N PRO A 17 0.38 24.28 34.94
CA PRO A 17 -0.01 24.82 33.64
C PRO A 17 1.18 25.04 32.70
N PHE A 18 2.38 25.29 33.24
CA PHE A 18 3.60 25.47 32.44
C PHE A 18 4.00 24.19 31.67
N PHE A 19 3.67 23.01 32.20
CA PHE A 19 3.92 21.73 31.53
C PHE A 19 2.70 21.22 30.75
N VAL A 20 1.49 21.45 31.27
CA VAL A 20 0.25 20.99 30.63
C VAL A 20 -0.04 21.78 29.36
N ALA A 21 0.16 23.09 29.34
CA ALA A 21 -0.10 23.92 28.17
C ALA A 21 0.72 23.50 26.93
N PRO A 22 2.06 23.35 26.98
CA PRO A 22 2.83 22.91 25.82
C PRO A 22 2.50 21.47 25.42
N ALA A 23 2.29 20.56 26.38
CA ALA A 23 1.87 19.19 26.07
C ALA A 23 0.53 19.16 25.33
N PHE A 24 -0.44 19.98 25.78
CA PHE A 24 -1.73 20.11 25.12
C PHE A 24 -1.59 20.69 23.70
N ILE A 25 -0.76 21.71 23.50
CA ILE A 25 -0.48 22.28 22.16
C ILE A 25 0.10 21.20 21.23
N VAL A 26 1.07 20.42 21.70
CA VAL A 26 1.66 19.32 20.93
C VAL A 26 0.62 18.27 20.57
N LEU A 27 -0.27 17.91 21.50
CA LEU A 27 -1.37 16.97 21.24
C LEU A 27 -2.35 17.51 20.18
N VAL A 28 -2.69 18.80 20.22
CA VAL A 28 -3.53 19.43 19.20
C VAL A 28 -2.83 19.44 17.84
N MET A 29 -1.55 19.79 17.78
CA MET A 29 -0.76 19.74 16.54
C MET A 29 -0.69 18.33 15.97
N LEU A 30 -0.48 17.32 16.82
CA LEU A 30 -0.53 15.92 16.43
C LEU A 30 -1.92 15.52 15.93
N GLY A 31 -3.00 15.98 16.58
CA GLY A 31 -4.37 15.74 16.13
C GLY A 31 -4.63 16.31 14.73
N ILE A 32 -4.19 17.54 14.48
CA ILE A 32 -4.28 18.17 13.14
C ILE A 32 -3.48 17.37 12.12
N TRP A 33 -2.25 16.98 12.47
CA TRP A 33 -1.42 16.15 11.60
C TRP A 33 -2.06 14.80 11.29
N GLN A 34 -2.76 14.18 12.23
CA GLN A 34 -3.48 12.93 11.96
C GLN A 34 -4.63 13.13 10.95
N LEU A 35 -5.33 14.26 11.00
CA LEU A 35 -6.38 14.59 10.03
C LEU A 35 -5.81 14.87 8.65
N ASP A 36 -4.71 15.63 8.56
CA ASP A 36 -3.98 15.84 7.31
C ASP A 36 -3.43 14.50 6.77
N ARG A 37 -2.89 13.66 7.66
CA ARG A 37 -2.43 12.31 7.35
C ARG A 37 -3.60 11.36 7.01
N LEU A 38 -4.84 11.74 7.22
CA LEU A 38 -6.00 10.98 6.76
C LEU A 38 -6.44 11.47 5.38
N SER A 39 -6.47 12.79 5.15
CA SER A 39 -6.90 13.37 3.88
C SER A 39 -6.03 12.91 2.70
N TRP A 40 -4.70 12.94 2.82
CA TRP A 40 -3.83 12.46 1.72
C TRP A 40 -4.06 10.96 1.42
N LYS A 41 -4.35 10.14 2.44
CA LYS A 41 -4.65 8.72 2.22
C LYS A 41 -5.95 8.55 1.46
N LEU A 42 -6.97 9.31 1.84
CA LEU A 42 -8.27 9.28 1.19
C LEU A 42 -8.18 9.77 -0.24
N GLU A 43 -7.41 10.83 -0.50
CA GLU A 43 -7.15 11.33 -1.85
C GLU A 43 -6.46 10.29 -2.71
N LEU A 44 -5.40 9.65 -2.19
CA LEU A 44 -4.68 8.60 -2.92
C LEU A 44 -5.58 7.39 -3.22
N VAL A 45 -6.41 6.98 -2.27
CA VAL A 45 -7.38 5.89 -2.46
C VAL A 45 -8.44 6.28 -3.49
N SER A 46 -8.94 7.51 -3.45
CA SER A 46 -9.91 8.05 -4.42
C SER A 46 -9.32 8.08 -5.84
N GLU A 47 -8.08 8.52 -5.98
CA GLU A 47 -7.36 8.55 -7.26
C GLU A 47 -7.21 7.13 -7.83
N ILE A 48 -6.79 6.16 -7.00
CA ILE A 48 -6.70 4.75 -7.38
C ILE A 48 -8.07 4.22 -7.82
N HIS A 49 -9.14 4.46 -7.06
CA HIS A 49 -10.48 4.01 -7.42
C HIS A 49 -10.96 4.63 -8.74
N THR A 50 -10.69 5.92 -8.94
CA THR A 50 -11.04 6.63 -10.17
C THR A 50 -10.33 5.99 -11.36
N ARG A 51 -9.02 5.76 -11.27
CA ARG A 51 -8.25 5.11 -12.35
C ARG A 51 -8.69 3.66 -12.61
N LEU A 52 -9.05 2.91 -11.57
CA LEU A 52 -9.56 1.54 -11.70
C LEU A 52 -10.98 1.47 -12.29
N SER A 53 -11.75 2.55 -12.19
CA SER A 53 -13.11 2.67 -12.74
C SER A 53 -13.13 2.98 -14.24
N LEU A 54 -12.03 3.51 -14.77
CA LEU A 54 -11.89 3.82 -16.19
C LEU A 54 -11.97 2.54 -17.05
N PRO A 55 -12.40 2.68 -18.32
CA PRO A 55 -12.42 1.56 -19.24
C PRO A 55 -11.01 0.96 -19.38
N PRO A 56 -10.91 -0.38 -19.45
CA PRO A 56 -9.64 -1.06 -19.64
C PRO A 56 -8.98 -0.67 -20.96
N ILE A 57 -7.66 -0.50 -20.94
CA ILE A 57 -6.84 -0.23 -22.14
C ILE A 57 -6.06 -1.47 -22.57
N THR A 58 -5.52 -1.45 -23.78
CA THR A 58 -4.59 -2.48 -24.27
C THR A 58 -3.18 -2.27 -23.71
N LEU A 59 -2.33 -3.29 -23.82
CA LEU A 59 -0.94 -3.18 -23.38
C LEU A 59 -0.15 -2.16 -24.20
N ASP A 60 -0.41 -2.07 -25.50
CA ASP A 60 0.28 -1.17 -26.44
C ASP A 60 0.00 0.30 -26.14
N GLU A 61 -1.20 0.64 -25.68
CA GLU A 61 -1.52 2.00 -25.20
C GLU A 61 -0.82 2.34 -23.89
N CYS A 62 -0.34 1.31 -23.19
CA CYS A 62 0.21 1.39 -21.86
C CYS A 62 1.73 1.55 -21.88
N VAL A 63 2.38 0.80 -22.77
CA VAL A 63 3.84 0.74 -22.93
C VAL A 63 4.26 1.70 -24.04
N ASN A 64 5.20 2.60 -23.74
CA ASN A 64 5.78 3.46 -24.78
C ASN A 64 6.84 2.71 -25.59
N ASP A 65 7.29 3.27 -26.72
CA ASP A 65 8.26 2.67 -27.66
C ASP A 65 9.58 2.18 -27.01
N ASN A 66 9.88 2.65 -25.79
CA ASN A 66 11.05 2.26 -25.01
C ASN A 66 10.80 1.10 -24.01
N GLY A 67 9.63 0.45 -24.05
CA GLY A 67 9.28 -0.63 -23.12
C GLY A 67 8.95 -0.17 -21.70
N SER A 68 8.90 1.14 -21.44
CA SER A 68 8.52 1.68 -20.13
C SER A 68 7.00 1.78 -20.01
N SER A 69 6.45 1.36 -18.87
CA SER A 69 5.07 1.65 -18.51
C SER A 69 4.89 3.17 -18.37
N THR A 70 3.89 3.71 -19.04
CA THR A 70 3.53 5.13 -18.92
C THR A 70 2.76 5.38 -17.61
N ASP A 71 2.76 6.62 -17.09
CA ASP A 71 1.91 7.04 -15.96
C ASP A 71 0.43 6.62 -16.14
N LEU A 72 -0.02 6.49 -17.39
CA LEU A 72 -1.36 6.01 -17.76
C LEU A 72 -1.69 4.59 -17.27
N CYS A 73 -0.69 3.74 -17.04
CA CYS A 73 -0.89 2.36 -16.57
C CYS A 73 -1.03 2.26 -15.06
N HIS A 74 -0.57 3.27 -14.31
CA HIS A 74 -0.59 3.21 -12.86
C HIS A 74 -2.03 3.14 -12.35
N HIS A 75 -2.36 2.06 -11.64
CA HIS A 75 -3.69 1.81 -11.08
C HIS A 75 -4.83 1.77 -12.12
N ARG A 76 -4.53 1.40 -13.37
CA ARG A 76 -5.52 1.23 -14.43
C ARG A 76 -5.71 -0.25 -14.77
N LYS A 77 -6.90 -0.59 -15.26
CA LYS A 77 -7.17 -1.93 -15.80
C LYS A 77 -6.58 -2.05 -17.19
N VAL A 78 -5.85 -3.13 -17.44
CA VAL A 78 -5.26 -3.43 -18.75
C VAL A 78 -5.77 -4.80 -19.21
N LYS A 79 -6.14 -4.93 -20.48
CA LYS A 79 -6.46 -6.21 -21.11
C LYS A 79 -5.26 -6.67 -21.92
N VAL A 80 -4.85 -7.90 -21.65
CA VAL A 80 -3.70 -8.54 -22.28
C VAL A 80 -4.08 -9.97 -22.60
N THR A 81 -3.71 -10.45 -23.78
CA THR A 81 -3.86 -11.83 -24.21
C THR A 81 -2.48 -12.39 -24.52
N GLY A 82 -2.16 -13.56 -24.01
CA GLY A 82 -0.84 -14.16 -24.18
C GLY A 82 -0.79 -15.57 -23.64
N GLU A 83 0.39 -16.18 -23.71
CA GLU A 83 0.66 -17.51 -23.18
C GLU A 83 1.34 -17.40 -21.81
N LEU A 84 0.77 -18.02 -20.78
CA LEU A 84 1.41 -18.11 -19.47
C LEU A 84 2.56 -19.10 -19.57
N LEU A 85 3.73 -18.72 -19.05
CA LEU A 85 4.92 -19.59 -19.00
C LEU A 85 5.09 -20.13 -17.57
N PRO A 86 4.47 -21.27 -17.22
CA PRO A 86 4.40 -21.77 -15.84
C PRO A 86 5.71 -22.43 -15.40
N GLY A 87 6.65 -22.66 -16.32
CA GLY A 87 8.01 -23.13 -16.01
C GLY A 87 8.86 -22.07 -15.31
N ASN A 88 8.49 -20.79 -15.41
CA ASN A 88 9.31 -19.65 -14.97
C ASN A 88 8.65 -18.93 -13.80
N ILE A 89 8.39 -19.65 -12.70
CA ILE A 89 7.76 -19.08 -11.52
C ILE A 89 8.79 -18.30 -10.69
N LEU A 90 8.50 -17.04 -10.40
CA LEU A 90 9.27 -16.23 -9.46
C LEU A 90 8.51 -16.14 -8.12
N SER A 91 9.16 -16.60 -7.05
CA SER A 91 8.65 -16.47 -5.69
C SER A 91 9.23 -15.21 -5.06
N LEU A 92 8.38 -14.20 -4.83
CA LEU A 92 8.79 -12.95 -4.20
C LEU A 92 8.41 -13.03 -2.72
N LEU A 93 9.41 -13.21 -1.86
CA LEU A 93 9.22 -13.22 -0.41
C LEU A 93 8.68 -11.87 0.05
N ALA A 94 7.37 -11.82 0.27
CA ALA A 94 6.74 -10.71 0.97
C ALA A 94 6.86 -10.99 2.47
N LYS A 95 7.32 -9.99 3.23
CA LYS A 95 7.43 -10.06 4.69
C LYS A 95 6.09 -10.52 5.30
N THR A 96 6.18 -11.36 6.32
CA THR A 96 5.11 -12.07 7.05
C THR A 96 3.69 -11.51 6.84
N TYR A 97 2.83 -12.27 6.14
CA TYR A 97 1.41 -11.92 5.99
C TYR A 97 0.57 -12.67 7.04
N LYS A 98 -0.21 -11.94 7.84
CA LYS A 98 -1.07 -12.52 8.91
C LYS A 98 -0.35 -13.51 9.84
N LYS A 99 0.89 -13.19 10.27
CA LYS A 99 1.76 -14.03 11.12
C LYS A 99 2.25 -15.33 10.48
N ARG A 100 2.08 -15.53 9.17
CA ARG A 100 2.67 -16.65 8.42
C ARG A 100 3.67 -16.14 7.39
N ALA A 101 4.83 -16.79 7.33
CA ALA A 101 5.77 -16.59 6.24
C ALA A 101 5.15 -17.15 4.95
N GLY A 102 5.36 -16.44 3.85
CA GLY A 102 4.87 -16.85 2.54
C GLY A 102 5.44 -15.95 1.47
N ALA A 103 5.05 -16.22 0.24
CA ALA A 103 5.57 -15.51 -0.91
C ALA A 103 4.45 -15.19 -1.89
N HIS A 104 4.64 -14.13 -2.67
CA HIS A 104 3.83 -13.90 -3.84
C HIS A 104 4.35 -14.74 -5.00
N ILE A 105 3.44 -15.40 -5.71
CA ILE A 105 3.75 -16.11 -6.95
C ILE A 105 3.62 -15.10 -8.09
N LEU A 106 4.70 -14.89 -8.81
CA LEU A 106 4.71 -14.15 -10.06
C LEU A 106 5.00 -15.09 -11.22
N VAL A 107 4.17 -15.01 -12.25
CA VAL A 107 4.33 -15.80 -13.48
C VAL A 107 4.42 -14.85 -14.67
N PRO A 108 5.42 -15.01 -15.54
CA PRO A 108 5.50 -14.25 -16.77
C PRO A 108 4.41 -14.72 -17.76
N LEU A 109 3.66 -13.76 -18.28
CA LEU A 109 2.75 -13.89 -19.41
C LEU A 109 3.47 -13.37 -20.65
N MET A 110 3.69 -14.22 -21.64
CA MET A 110 4.26 -13.84 -22.94
C MET A 110 3.15 -13.32 -23.84
N VAL A 111 3.22 -12.04 -24.22
CA VAL A 111 2.16 -11.36 -24.99
C VAL A 111 2.50 -11.35 -26.47
N GLU A 112 3.72 -10.92 -26.77
CA GLU A 112 4.29 -10.90 -28.12
C GLU A 112 5.74 -11.40 -28.07
N LYS A 113 6.38 -11.61 -29.23
CA LYS A 113 7.79 -11.98 -29.28
C LYS A 113 8.61 -10.94 -28.53
N GLU A 114 9.21 -11.37 -27.41
CA GLU A 114 10.07 -10.59 -26.50
C GLU A 114 9.36 -9.63 -25.52
N VAL A 115 8.03 -9.58 -25.48
CA VAL A 115 7.28 -8.81 -24.47
C VAL A 115 6.70 -9.74 -23.40
N PHE A 116 7.20 -9.58 -22.16
CA PHE A 116 6.76 -10.34 -21.01
C PHE A 116 6.09 -9.43 -19.97
N VAL A 117 4.90 -9.82 -19.53
CA VAL A 117 4.17 -9.16 -18.44
C VAL A 117 4.22 -10.04 -17.20
N LEU A 118 4.74 -9.52 -16.10
CA LEU A 118 4.77 -10.25 -14.83
C LEU A 118 3.41 -10.16 -14.13
N VAL A 119 2.72 -11.29 -14.02
CA VAL A 119 1.40 -11.37 -13.38
C VAL A 119 1.57 -11.87 -11.95
N ASN A 120 1.14 -11.07 -10.97
CA ASN A 120 1.08 -11.49 -9.57
C ASN A 120 -0.22 -12.26 -9.31
N LEU A 121 -0.11 -13.56 -9.07
CA LEU A 121 -1.26 -14.47 -8.86
C LEU A 121 -1.75 -14.48 -7.41
N GLY A 122 -1.07 -13.78 -6.51
CA GLY A 122 -1.43 -13.67 -5.11
C GLY A 122 -0.39 -14.28 -4.18
N TRP A 123 -0.77 -14.33 -2.90
CA TRP A 123 0.08 -14.81 -1.81
C TRP A 123 -0.19 -16.28 -1.50
N VAL A 124 0.88 -17.06 -1.33
CA VAL A 124 0.82 -18.44 -0.85
C VAL A 124 1.67 -18.61 0.41
N PRO A 125 1.28 -19.49 1.35
CA PRO A 125 2.11 -19.83 2.50
C PRO A 125 3.39 -20.53 2.05
N GLN A 126 4.43 -20.49 2.89
CA GLN A 126 5.71 -21.14 2.60
C GLN A 126 5.60 -22.66 2.38
N ASP A 127 4.59 -23.29 2.98
CA ASP A 127 4.35 -24.73 2.85
C ASP A 127 3.66 -25.11 1.52
N TYR A 128 3.37 -24.13 0.64
CA TYR A 128 2.73 -24.37 -0.65
C TYR A 128 3.73 -24.93 -1.66
N SER A 129 3.44 -26.12 -2.21
CA SER A 129 4.30 -26.74 -3.21
C SER A 129 4.15 -26.07 -4.57
N LEU A 130 5.22 -25.45 -5.07
CA LEU A 130 5.25 -24.84 -6.40
C LEU A 130 5.21 -25.88 -7.53
N SER A 131 5.49 -27.15 -7.25
CA SER A 131 5.32 -28.26 -8.21
C SER A 131 3.87 -28.36 -8.68
N ASP A 132 2.92 -28.10 -7.78
CA ASP A 132 1.50 -28.22 -8.09
C ASP A 132 1.11 -27.13 -9.09
N PHE A 133 1.69 -25.93 -8.95
CA PHE A 133 1.46 -24.80 -9.85
C PHE A 133 2.07 -25.00 -11.24
N SER A 134 3.29 -25.52 -11.32
CA SER A 134 3.98 -25.77 -12.60
C SER A 134 3.22 -26.76 -13.49
N ASN A 135 2.51 -27.72 -12.89
CA ASN A 135 1.73 -28.72 -13.62
C ASN A 135 0.45 -28.15 -14.27
N TYR A 136 -0.07 -26.98 -13.84
CA TYR A 136 -1.34 -26.45 -14.36
C TYR A 136 -1.28 -25.91 -15.80
N GLY A 137 -0.11 -25.58 -16.34
CA GLY A 137 -0.01 -25.06 -17.71
C GLY A 137 0.36 -26.08 -18.78
N ASN A 138 0.41 -27.37 -18.44
CA ASN A 138 0.71 -28.46 -19.38
C ASN A 138 -0.55 -29.27 -19.77
N ALA A 139 -1.75 -28.76 -19.49
CA ALA A 139 -3.04 -29.43 -19.74
C ALA A 139 -3.83 -28.75 -20.87
#